data_AF-A0A0D2K681-F1
#
_entry.id   AF-A0A0D2K681-F1
#
_cell.length_a   1.000
_cell.length_b   1.000
_cell.length_c   1.000
_cell.angle_alpha   90.00
_cell.angle_beta   90.00
_cell.angle_gamma   90.00
#
_symmetry.space_group_name_H-M   'P 1'
#
loop_
_entity.id
_entity.type
_entity.pdbx_description
1 polymer ?
#
loop_
_entity_poly.entity_id
_entity_poly.type
_entity_poly.pdbx_seq_one_letter_code
_entity_poly.pdbx_strand_id
1 'polypeptide(L)'
;MIGRASRPGLDDVGKVLLMCAAPRKEYYKKFLLEPLPVESHLDAALHDTLVAEVVARTIENKQDAVDYLTWTFYYRRLSQNPNYYNLTGASHRHLSDHLSDLVEATIADLEQSKG
;
A
#
# COMPACT_ATOMS: atom_id res chain seq x y z
N MET A 1 1.16 -3.84 22.37
CA MET A 1 1.35 -5.11 23.08
C MET A 1 2.82 -5.28 23.47
N ILE A 2 3.72 -5.63 22.56
CA ILE A 2 5.16 -5.81 22.87
C ILE A 2 5.83 -4.51 23.32
N GLY A 3 5.59 -3.39 22.63
CA GLY A 3 6.15 -2.08 23.01
C GLY A 3 5.70 -1.55 24.39
N ARG A 4 4.69 -2.17 25.02
CA ARG A 4 4.26 -1.82 26.38
C ARG A 4 5.07 -2.50 27.47
N ALA A 5 5.89 -3.50 27.14
CA ALA A 5 6.80 -4.14 28.09
C ALA A 5 8.06 -3.31 28.26
N SER A 6 7.90 -2.03 28.58
CA SER A 6 9.00 -1.09 28.87
C SER A 6 8.63 -0.23 30.07
N ARG A 7 9.59 -0.02 30.97
CA ARG A 7 9.47 0.89 32.12
C ARG A 7 10.72 1.78 32.15
N PRO A 8 10.75 2.86 31.34
CA PRO A 8 11.94 3.69 31.17
C PRO A 8 12.43 4.26 32.52
N GLY A 9 13.73 4.15 32.79
CA GLY A 9 14.35 4.63 34.03
C GLY A 9 14.15 3.74 35.26
N LEU A 10 13.40 2.65 35.14
CA LEU A 10 13.16 1.68 36.22
C LEU A 10 13.81 0.32 35.93
N ASP A 11 13.62 -0.20 34.72
CA ASP A 11 14.19 -1.49 34.29
C ASP A 11 15.23 -1.30 33.20
N ASP A 12 16.29 -2.11 33.25
CA ASP A 12 17.29 -2.21 32.17
C ASP A 12 16.76 -2.98 30.96
N VAL A 13 15.82 -3.92 31.16
CA VAL A 13 15.32 -4.83 30.10
C VAL A 13 13.83 -5.10 30.23
N GLY A 14 13.11 -4.98 29.11
CA GLY A 14 11.74 -5.46 28.94
C GLY A 14 11.67 -6.91 28.45
N LYS A 15 10.75 -7.72 28.99
CA LYS A 15 10.55 -9.12 28.58
C LYS A 15 9.11 -9.34 28.10
N VAL A 16 8.95 -10.14 27.04
CA VAL A 16 7.64 -10.56 26.53
C VAL A 16 7.66 -12.04 26.16
N LEU A 17 6.59 -12.75 26.49
CA LEU A 17 6.32 -14.11 26.03
C LEU A 17 5.20 -14.08 24.99
N LEU A 18 5.50 -14.50 23.76
CA LEU A 18 4.51 -14.62 22.69
C LEU A 18 4.03 -16.08 22.57
N MET A 19 2.76 -16.30 22.87
CA MET A 19 2.09 -17.59 22.63
C MET A 19 1.40 -17.56 21.26
N CYS A 20 1.70 -18.51 20.39
CA CYS A 20 1.08 -18.63 19.07
C CYS A 20 1.01 -20.09 18.61
N ALA A 21 0.15 -20.38 17.63
CA ALA A 21 0.13 -21.67 16.96
C ALA A 21 1.47 -21.95 16.26
N ALA A 22 1.92 -23.21 16.27
CA ALA A 22 3.22 -23.60 15.73
C ALA A 22 3.53 -23.08 14.31
N PRO A 23 2.58 -23.06 13.34
CA PRO A 23 2.84 -22.54 12.00
C PRO A 23 3.17 -21.04 11.95
N ARG A 24 2.74 -20.26 12.94
CA ARG A 24 2.97 -18.80 13.00
C ARG A 24 4.24 -18.41 13.75
N LYS A 25 4.94 -19.36 14.38
CA LYS A 25 6.13 -19.10 15.19
C LYS A 25 7.21 -18.37 14.40
N GLU A 26 7.60 -18.91 13.24
CA GLU A 26 8.66 -18.32 12.43
C GLU A 26 8.23 -16.99 11.78
N TYR A 27 6.96 -16.85 11.43
CA TYR A 27 6.38 -15.58 10.97
C TYR A 27 6.58 -14.47 12.00
N TYR A 28 6.16 -14.69 13.25
CA TYR A 28 6.33 -13.68 14.29
C TYR A 28 7.80 -13.46 14.65
N LYS A 29 8.61 -14.53 14.71
CA LYS A 29 10.05 -14.40 14.99
C LYS A 29 10.74 -13.50 13.97
N LYS A 30 10.41 -13.64 12.68
CA LYS A 30 10.96 -12.80 11.62
C LYS A 30 10.62 -11.33 11.83
N PHE A 31 9.34 -10.98 11.93
CA PHE A 31 8.90 -9.57 12.00
C PHE A 31 9.10 -8.89 13.36
N LEU A 32 9.50 -9.64 14.40
CA LEU A 32 9.92 -9.07 15.68
C LEU A 32 11.41 -8.75 15.75
N LEU A 33 12.23 -9.42 14.92
CA LEU A 33 13.68 -9.26 14.91
C LEU A 33 14.18 -8.46 13.70
N GLU A 34 13.42 -8.49 12.60
CA GLU A 34 13.68 -7.74 11.38
C GLU A 34 12.65 -6.61 11.22
N PRO A 35 13.04 -5.48 10.59
CA PRO A 35 12.09 -4.40 10.29
C PRO A 35 10.97 -4.89 9.37
N LEU A 36 9.75 -4.40 9.61
CA LEU A 36 8.56 -4.78 8.84
C LEU A 36 8.58 -4.13 7.44
N PRO A 37 8.48 -4.91 6.35
CA PRO A 37 8.23 -4.35 5.03
C PRO A 37 6.81 -3.80 4.98
N VAL A 38 6.67 -2.54 4.57
CA VAL A 38 5.38 -1.87 4.39
C VAL A 38 5.15 -1.65 2.90
N GLU A 39 4.00 -2.11 2.42
CA GLU A 39 3.53 -1.98 1.04
C GLU A 39 2.23 -1.16 1.00
N SER A 40 1.93 -0.59 -0.16
CA SER A 40 0.69 0.14 -0.37
C SER A 40 -0.43 -0.82 -0.79
N HIS A 41 -1.66 -0.52 -0.38
CA HIS A 41 -2.89 -1.18 -0.82
C HIS A 41 -3.88 -0.18 -1.44
N LEU A 42 -3.37 0.94 -1.95
CA LEU A 42 -4.20 1.99 -2.54
C LEU A 42 -4.97 1.51 -3.77
N ASP A 43 -4.39 0.58 -4.55
CA ASP A 43 -5.02 -0.07 -5.69
C ASP A 43 -6.36 -0.73 -5.35
N ALA A 44 -6.45 -1.40 -4.20
CA ALA A 44 -7.69 -2.02 -3.73
C ALA A 44 -8.77 -1.00 -3.30
N ALA A 45 -8.36 0.22 -2.92
CA ALA A 45 -9.25 1.28 -2.43
C ALA A 45 -9.31 2.49 -3.38
N LEU A 46 -8.92 2.31 -4.64
CA LEU A 46 -8.73 3.42 -5.57
C LEU A 46 -10.04 4.10 -5.97
N HIS A 47 -11.14 3.33 -6.07
CA HIS A 47 -12.47 3.82 -6.40
C HIS A 47 -12.91 4.97 -5.50
N ASP A 48 -12.88 4.76 -4.18
CA ASP A 48 -13.29 5.76 -3.19
C ASP A 48 -12.40 6.99 -3.23
N THR A 49 -11.09 6.77 -3.41
CA THR A 49 -10.10 7.85 -3.50
C THR A 49 -10.37 8.72 -4.73
N LEU A 50 -10.56 8.12 -5.90
CA LEU A 50 -10.85 8.85 -7.14
C LEU A 50 -12.17 9.61 -7.06
N VAL A 51 -13.24 9.01 -6.51
CA VAL A 51 -14.52 9.70 -6.33
C VAL A 51 -14.36 10.94 -5.46
N ALA A 52 -13.65 10.82 -4.33
CA ALA A 52 -13.41 11.94 -3.43
C ALA A 52 -12.64 13.07 -4.11
N GLU A 53 -11.58 12.75 -4.86
CA GLU A 53 -10.71 13.73 -5.51
C GLU A 53 -11.37 14.37 -6.75
N VAL A 54 -12.24 13.65 -7.46
CA VAL A 54 -13.07 14.22 -8.53
C VAL A 54 -14.08 15.21 -7.96
N VAL A 55 -14.74 14.87 -6.83
CA VAL A 55 -15.68 15.78 -6.14
C VAL A 55 -14.94 17.02 -5.61
N ALA A 56 -13.72 16.85 -5.11
CA ALA A 56 -12.85 17.94 -4.67
C ALA A 56 -12.31 18.80 -5.83
N ARG A 57 -12.49 18.36 -7.08
CA ARG A 57 -11.92 18.97 -8.31
C ARG A 57 -10.40 18.97 -8.33
N THR A 58 -9.77 18.06 -7.59
CA THR A 58 -8.33 17.78 -7.71
C THR A 58 -8.05 17.01 -9.00
N ILE A 59 -8.97 16.13 -9.38
CA ILE A 59 -8.91 15.33 -10.61
C ILE A 59 -10.07 15.75 -11.50
N GLU A 60 -9.78 16.44 -12.61
CA GLU A 60 -10.80 16.87 -13.57
C GLU A 60 -10.80 16.02 -14.85
N ASN A 61 -9.68 15.34 -15.13
CA ASN A 61 -9.54 14.47 -16.29
C ASN A 61 -8.65 13.24 -15.99
N LYS A 62 -8.56 12.30 -16.94
CA LYS A 62 -7.78 11.06 -16.78
C LYS A 62 -6.29 11.31 -16.54
N GLN A 63 -5.70 12.33 -17.17
CA GLN A 63 -4.30 12.66 -16.98
C GLN A 63 -4.05 13.14 -15.55
N ASP A 64 -4.94 13.96 -15.00
CA ASP A 64 -4.85 14.40 -13.60
C ASP A 64 -4.89 13.22 -12.63
N ALA A 65 -5.63 12.15 -12.94
CA ALA A 65 -5.68 10.95 -12.12
C ALA A 65 -4.35 10.18 -12.14
N VAL A 66 -3.73 10.04 -13.31
CA VAL A 66 -2.38 9.46 -13.43
C VAL A 66 -1.37 10.33 -12.67
N ASP A 67 -1.43 11.64 -12.84
CA ASP A 67 -0.55 12.59 -12.17
C ASP A 67 -0.73 12.52 -10.65
N TYR A 68 -1.98 12.47 -10.16
CA TYR A 68 -2.30 12.28 -8.74
C TYR A 68 -1.65 11.02 -8.17
N LEU A 69 -1.73 9.91 -8.88
CA LEU A 69 -1.12 8.65 -8.44
C LEU A 69 0.40 8.76 -8.29
N THR A 70 1.08 9.60 -9.07
CA THR A 70 2.55 9.79 -8.94
C THR A 70 2.97 10.38 -7.58
N TRP A 71 2.05 11.07 -6.87
CA TRP A 71 2.31 11.64 -5.55
C TRP A 71 2.17 10.64 -4.41
N THR A 72 1.64 9.45 -4.68
CA THR A 72 1.27 8.48 -3.65
C THR A 72 2.44 7.60 -3.21
N PHE A 73 2.32 7.00 -2.01
CA PHE A 73 3.24 5.95 -1.58
C PHE A 73 3.18 4.72 -2.49
N TYR A 74 2.02 4.44 -3.09
CA TYR A 74 1.84 3.36 -4.07
C TYR A 74 2.81 3.49 -5.24
N TYR A 75 2.86 4.65 -5.89
CA TYR A 75 3.77 4.88 -7.01
C TYR A 75 5.25 4.64 -6.64
N ARG A 76 5.67 5.09 -5.45
CA ARG A 76 7.03 4.87 -4.96
C ARG A 76 7.37 3.40 -4.75
N ARG A 77 6.37 2.54 -4.49
CA ARG A 77 6.56 1.11 -4.26
C ARG A 77 6.51 0.28 -5.54
N LEU A 78 5.82 0.73 -6.59
CA LEU A 78 5.71 0.00 -7.86
C LEU A 78 7.08 -0.41 -8.43
N SER A 79 8.07 0.48 -8.40
CA SER A 79 9.42 0.18 -8.91
C SER A 79 10.27 -0.65 -7.94
N GLN A 80 9.95 -0.63 -6.64
CA GLN A 80 10.72 -1.33 -5.60
C GLN A 80 10.29 -2.79 -5.44
N ASN A 81 9.02 -3.10 -5.69
CA ASN A 81 8.48 -4.45 -5.59
C ASN A 81 7.40 -4.70 -6.65
N PRO A 82 7.75 -4.66 -7.95
CA PRO A 82 6.77 -4.71 -9.05
C PRO A 82 5.89 -5.96 -9.01
N ASN A 83 6.47 -7.12 -8.65
CA ASN A 83 5.74 -8.39 -8.60
C ASN A 83 4.60 -8.38 -7.57
N TYR A 84 4.74 -7.63 -6.48
CA TYR A 84 3.68 -7.51 -5.47
C TYR A 84 2.42 -6.83 -6.04
N TYR A 85 2.62 -5.90 -6.97
CA TYR A 85 1.56 -5.15 -7.63
C TYR A 85 1.18 -5.74 -9.00
N ASN A 86 1.64 -6.96 -9.31
CA ASN A 86 1.45 -7.66 -10.59
C ASN A 86 2.08 -6.98 -11.83
N LEU A 87 3.12 -6.16 -11.66
CA LEU A 87 3.87 -5.61 -12.79
C LEU A 87 4.90 -6.62 -13.30
N THR A 88 5.08 -6.66 -14.62
CA THR A 88 6.07 -7.49 -15.31
C THR A 88 7.47 -6.85 -15.36
N GLY A 89 7.58 -5.58 -14.97
CA GLY A 89 8.84 -4.84 -14.96
C GLY A 89 8.74 -3.50 -14.23
N ALA A 90 9.89 -2.87 -14.00
CA ALA A 90 10.01 -1.59 -13.30
C ALA A 90 10.54 -0.44 -14.20
N SER A 91 10.54 -0.62 -15.53
CA SER A 91 10.91 0.47 -16.42
C SER A 91 9.82 1.53 -16.44
N HIS A 92 10.18 2.77 -16.81
CA HIS A 92 9.22 3.87 -16.90
C HIS A 92 8.00 3.51 -17.76
N ARG A 93 8.20 2.74 -18.84
CA ARG A 93 7.11 2.26 -19.69
C ARG A 93 6.17 1.32 -18.93
N HIS A 94 6.70 0.28 -18.26
CA HIS A 94 5.86 -0.65 -17.49
C HIS A 94 5.06 0.07 -16.39
N LEU A 95 5.67 1.03 -15.70
CA LEU A 95 5.00 1.82 -14.67
C LEU A 95 3.90 2.70 -15.26
N SER A 96 4.18 3.37 -16.38
CA SER A 96 3.23 4.25 -17.06
C SER A 96 2.04 3.47 -17.62
N ASP A 97 2.30 2.33 -18.27
CA ASP A 97 1.27 1.46 -18.83
C ASP A 97 0.37 0.95 -17.69
N HIS A 98 0.96 0.46 -16.60
CA HIS A 98 0.21 0.00 -15.41
C HIS A 98 -0.68 1.08 -14.78
N LEU A 99 -0.17 2.29 -14.60
CA LEU A 99 -0.97 3.39 -14.05
C LEU A 99 -2.11 3.80 -14.97
N SER A 100 -1.86 3.82 -16.28
CA SER A 100 -2.87 4.14 -17.28
C SER A 100 -4.00 3.11 -17.24
N ASP A 101 -3.65 1.82 -17.32
CA ASP A 101 -4.61 0.72 -17.27
C ASP A 101 -5.43 0.73 -15.97
N LEU A 102 -4.77 0.98 -14.84
CA LEU A 102 -5.42 1.05 -13.52
C LEU A 102 -6.44 2.20 -13.44
N VAL A 103 -6.08 3.39 -13.91
CA VAL A 103 -6.97 4.56 -13.94
C VAL A 103 -8.13 4.32 -14.89
N GLU A 104 -7.87 3.78 -16.09
CA GLU A 104 -8.91 3.51 -17.06
C GLU A 104 -9.92 2.47 -16.57
N ALA A 105 -9.44 1.36 -15.99
CA ALA A 105 -10.30 0.33 -15.43
C ALA A 105 -11.17 0.91 -14.29
N THR A 106 -10.56 1.63 -13.35
CA THR A 106 -11.28 2.18 -12.20
C THR A 106 -12.33 3.21 -12.62
N ILE A 107 -12.02 4.08 -13.60
CA ILE A 107 -12.99 5.05 -14.12
C ILE A 107 -14.12 4.32 -14.86
N ALA A 108 -13.81 3.31 -15.66
CA ALA A 108 -14.83 2.53 -16.37
C ALA A 108 -15.79 1.82 -15.40
N ASP A 109 -15.27 1.27 -14.30
CA ASP A 109 -16.06 0.64 -13.24
C ASP A 109 -16.95 1.67 -12.51
N LEU A 110 -16.40 2.85 -12.20
CA LEU A 110 -17.16 3.95 -11.59
C LEU A 110 -18.27 4.48 -12.51
N GLU A 111 -18.02 4.60 -13.81
CA GLU A 111 -19.04 4.99 -14.79
C GLU A 111 -20.16 3.97 -14.89
N GLN A 112 -19.84 2.67 -14.85
CA GLN A 112 -20.83 1.57 -14.85
C GLN A 112 -21.63 1.50 -13.55
N SER A 113 -21.06 1.90 -12.42
CA SER A 113 -21.72 1.88 -11.12
C SER A 113 -22.86 2.89 -10.96
N LYS A 114 -23.04 3.81 -11.92
CA LYS A 114 -24.14 4.80 -11.96
C LYS A 114 -25.50 4.19 -12.36
N GLY A 115 -25.82 3.01 -11.83
CA GLY A 115 -27.12 2.36 -11.92
C GLY A 115 -28.10 2.89 -10.89
#